data_AF-A0A0B6X7X4-F1
#
_entry.id   AF-A0A0B6X7X4-F1
#
_cell.length_a   1.000
_cell.length_b   1.000
_cell.length_c   1.000
_cell.angle_alpha   90.00
_cell.angle_beta   90.00
_cell.angle_gamma   90.00
#
_symmetry.space_group_name_H-M   'P 1'
#
loop_
_entity.id
_entity.type
_entity.pdbx_description
1 polymer ?
#
loop_
_entity_poly.entity_id
_entity_poly.type
_entity_poly.pdbx_seq_one_letter_code
_entity_poly.pdbx_strand_id
1 'polypeptide(L)'
;MIKPELRPYEPVEPGYAVLRIEDWQGATEGVKISIQRNQDRCFLNGQGQWVNNEEWLLLPELQEVDGAAEARVGPELVDALLAERQVAYRVTVIDDIQREVGGLKIANGVLSSLAKGEHTPSDNVSEHVPPDQEPPVSMPTETPSVESFVELTVSESHGLPEPQPIPVDERIGAASSASAKKPNKGMLIVLTLLVVAGVLWWLLKPQEKQAPVIASASVTAPCAMENMAKGNGLEFVKSCLRSQPSSLQVQEIISQAKNAGQCDIAQRLYAYKSQSGDKQIALRYAQEYDPKTATKKGCFVADAQTAIYWYEILINQDPQNSEAKARLAALKK
;
A
#
# COMPACT_ATOMS: atom_id res chain seq x y z
N MET A 1 23.05 13.48 5.48
CA MET A 1 21.63 13.73 5.19
C MET A 1 21.61 14.56 3.93
N ILE A 2 21.36 13.88 2.81
CA ILE A 2 21.28 14.50 1.49
C ILE A 2 20.22 15.60 1.40
N LYS A 3 20.42 16.54 0.46
CA LYS A 3 19.42 17.54 0.08
C LYS A 3 19.02 17.35 -1.39
N PRO A 4 18.01 16.50 -1.66
CA PRO A 4 17.52 16.30 -3.02
C PRO A 4 16.64 17.46 -3.46
N GLU A 5 16.92 18.01 -4.64
CA GLU A 5 16.16 19.08 -5.29
C GLU A 5 15.87 18.73 -6.75
N LEU A 6 14.60 18.85 -7.15
CA LEU A 6 14.16 18.73 -8.53
C LEU A 6 14.22 20.11 -9.19
N ARG A 7 15.09 20.27 -10.19
CA ARG A 7 15.33 21.51 -10.94
C ARG A 7 14.90 21.40 -12.40
N PRO A 8 14.57 22.51 -13.08
CA PRO A 8 14.31 22.49 -14.51
C PRO A 8 15.52 21.93 -15.27
N TYR A 9 15.28 21.12 -16.30
CA TYR A 9 16.34 20.75 -17.25
C TYR A 9 16.74 21.96 -18.10
N GLU A 10 17.98 22.02 -18.57
CA GLU A 10 18.47 23.08 -19.45
C GLU A 10 18.91 22.51 -20.81
N PRO A 11 18.33 22.98 -21.94
CA PRO A 11 17.21 23.93 -22.04
C PRO A 11 15.91 23.36 -21.44
N VAL A 12 15.00 24.25 -21.02
CA VAL A 12 13.73 23.86 -20.37
C VAL A 12 12.92 22.94 -21.27
N GLU A 13 12.69 21.71 -20.79
CA GLU A 13 11.93 20.69 -21.49
C GLU A 13 10.78 20.20 -20.59
N PRO A 14 9.50 20.43 -20.97
CA PRO A 14 8.35 19.93 -20.23
C PRO A 14 8.38 18.41 -20.01
N GLY A 15 8.11 17.98 -18.78
CA GLY A 15 8.15 16.57 -18.38
C GLY A 15 9.55 16.06 -18.00
N TYR A 16 10.60 16.85 -18.23
CA TYR A 16 11.96 16.49 -17.84
C TYR A 16 12.53 17.47 -16.83
N ALA A 17 13.34 16.93 -15.92
CA ALA A 17 13.96 17.69 -14.86
C ALA A 17 15.34 17.11 -14.52
N VAL A 18 16.10 17.85 -13.74
CA VAL A 18 17.33 17.37 -13.09
C VAL A 18 17.02 17.11 -11.63
N LEU A 19 17.25 15.89 -11.17
CA LEU A 19 17.32 15.58 -9.76
C LEU A 19 18.76 15.83 -9.28
N ARG A 20 18.96 16.93 -8.56
CA ARG A 20 20.24 17.28 -7.93
C ARG A 20 20.25 16.81 -6.48
N ILE A 21 21.29 16.08 -6.09
CA ILE A 21 21.44 15.50 -4.75
C ILE A 21 22.70 16.10 -4.14
N GLU A 22 22.53 17.13 -3.30
CA GLU A 22 23.64 17.71 -2.55
C GLU A 22 24.01 16.81 -1.36
N ASP A 23 25.29 16.88 -0.95
CA ASP A 23 25.89 16.10 0.13
C ASP A 23 25.91 14.57 -0.10
N TRP A 24 25.64 14.10 -1.33
CA TRP A 24 25.81 12.69 -1.71
C TRP A 24 27.28 12.36 -1.93
N GLN A 25 27.80 11.36 -1.21
CA GLN A 25 29.20 10.91 -1.29
C GLN A 25 29.31 9.46 -1.81
N GLY A 26 28.27 8.98 -2.47
CA GLY A 26 28.22 7.61 -2.98
C GLY A 26 28.61 7.44 -4.42
N ALA A 27 28.34 6.24 -4.91
CA ALA A 27 28.59 5.89 -6.30
C ALA A 27 27.80 6.82 -7.24
N THR A 28 28.30 6.95 -8.46
CA THR A 28 27.60 7.64 -9.57
C THR A 28 26.82 6.67 -10.44
N GLU A 29 27.19 5.39 -10.43
CA GLU A 29 26.50 4.31 -11.14
C GLU A 29 25.71 3.42 -10.18
N GLY A 30 24.66 2.77 -10.69
CA GLY A 30 23.87 1.80 -9.92
C GLY A 30 23.01 2.41 -8.81
N VAL A 31 22.94 3.74 -8.73
CA VAL A 31 22.20 4.45 -7.70
C VAL A 31 20.70 4.25 -7.88
N LYS A 32 20.02 3.89 -6.79
CA LYS A 32 18.56 3.74 -6.76
C LYS A 32 17.95 4.73 -5.79
N ILE A 33 16.75 5.19 -6.12
CA ILE A 33 15.97 6.05 -5.26
C ILE A 33 14.59 5.48 -4.95
N SER A 34 14.10 5.78 -3.76
CA SER A 34 12.73 5.52 -3.33
C SER A 34 12.13 6.86 -2.89
N ILE A 35 11.02 7.26 -3.53
CA ILE A 35 10.32 8.51 -3.23
C ILE A 35 9.04 8.18 -2.49
N GLN A 36 8.93 8.63 -1.24
CA GLN A 36 7.72 8.48 -0.42
C GLN A 36 6.99 9.81 -0.28
N ARG A 37 5.67 9.77 -0.45
CA ARG A 37 4.77 10.87 -0.10
C ARG A 37 4.49 10.87 1.40
N ASN A 38 4.75 11.98 2.10
CA ASN A 38 4.69 11.99 3.57
C ASN A 38 3.26 11.88 4.14
N GLN A 39 2.23 12.26 3.38
CA GLN A 39 0.84 12.32 3.90
C GLN A 39 0.24 10.94 4.18
N ASP A 40 0.51 9.98 3.30
CA ASP A 40 -0.09 8.64 3.32
C ASP A 40 0.96 7.53 3.24
N ARG A 41 2.23 7.89 3.11
CA ARG A 41 3.39 6.98 3.06
C ARG A 41 3.40 6.07 1.82
N CYS A 42 2.66 6.43 0.77
CA CYS A 42 2.77 5.78 -0.54
C CYS A 42 4.11 6.11 -1.20
N PHE A 43 4.59 5.20 -2.04
CA PHE A 43 5.83 5.32 -2.80
C PHE A 43 5.54 5.49 -4.29
N LEU A 44 6.40 6.23 -4.97
CA LEU A 44 6.30 6.43 -6.41
C LEU A 44 6.96 5.24 -7.13
N ASN A 45 6.22 4.58 -8.01
CA ASN A 45 6.76 3.52 -8.86
C ASN A 45 7.30 4.07 -10.20
N GLY A 46 7.94 3.20 -11.00
CA GLY A 46 8.53 3.59 -12.29
C GLY A 46 7.52 3.95 -13.39
N GLN A 47 6.22 3.87 -13.11
CA GLN A 47 5.12 4.21 -14.02
C GLN A 47 4.39 5.49 -13.57
N GLY A 48 5.01 6.29 -12.68
CA GLY A 48 4.42 7.52 -12.17
C GLY A 48 3.22 7.32 -11.24
N GLN A 49 3.01 6.12 -10.71
CA GLN A 49 1.89 5.80 -9.83
C GLN A 49 2.31 5.69 -8.37
N TRP A 50 1.44 6.17 -7.48
CA TRP A 50 1.59 6.03 -6.03
C TRP A 50 1.07 4.66 -5.57
N VAL A 51 1.96 3.85 -5.00
CA VAL A 51 1.69 2.49 -4.51
C VAL A 51 2.05 2.36 -3.03
N ASN A 52 1.49 1.38 -2.33
CA ASN A 52 1.75 1.22 -0.88
C ASN A 52 3.05 0.45 -0.56
N ASN A 53 3.70 -0.16 -1.55
CA ASN A 53 4.95 -0.89 -1.37
C ASN A 53 6.13 0.01 -1.72
N GLU A 54 7.23 -0.12 -0.99
CA GLU A 54 8.46 0.60 -1.33
C GLU A 54 8.99 0.11 -2.68
N GLU A 55 9.18 1.05 -3.60
CA GLU A 55 9.67 0.81 -4.95
C GLU A 55 11.00 1.55 -5.15
N TRP A 56 11.93 0.87 -5.82
CA TRP A 56 13.27 1.39 -6.08
C TRP A 56 13.44 1.72 -7.56
N LEU A 57 13.62 3.01 -7.86
CA LEU A 57 13.83 3.54 -9.20
C LEU A 57 15.33 3.64 -9.45
N LEU A 58 15.81 2.94 -10.47
CA LEU A 58 17.19 3.09 -10.92
C LEU A 58 17.35 4.47 -11.57
N LEU A 59 18.30 5.26 -11.07
CA LEU A 59 18.67 6.50 -11.73
C LEU A 59 19.60 6.22 -12.92
N PRO A 60 19.55 7.05 -13.97
CA PRO A 60 20.66 7.15 -14.90
C PRO A 60 21.96 7.45 -14.16
N GLU A 61 23.09 7.21 -14.82
CA GLU A 61 24.40 7.58 -14.29
C GLU A 61 24.41 9.04 -13.82
N LEU A 62 24.81 9.23 -12.56
CA LEU A 62 24.88 10.54 -11.93
C LEU A 62 26.07 11.31 -12.48
N GLN A 63 25.84 12.56 -12.86
CA GLN A 63 26.89 13.49 -13.25
C GLN A 63 27.26 14.36 -12.05
N GLU A 64 28.56 14.55 -11.80
CA GLU A 64 29.02 15.46 -10.76
C GLU A 64 29.09 16.89 -11.31
N VAL A 65 28.20 17.75 -10.84
CA VAL A 65 28.06 19.15 -11.30
C VAL A 65 28.04 20.08 -10.10
N ASP A 66 29.00 21.00 -10.03
CA ASP A 66 29.15 21.96 -8.92
C ASP A 66 29.11 21.30 -7.52
N GLY A 67 29.79 20.16 -7.37
CA GLY A 67 29.88 19.42 -6.10
C GLY A 67 28.57 18.73 -5.66
N ALA A 68 27.61 18.55 -6.56
CA ALA A 68 26.42 17.74 -6.34
C ALA A 68 26.28 16.67 -7.41
N ALA A 69 25.60 15.58 -7.06
CA ALA A 69 25.30 14.51 -8.00
C ALA A 69 23.96 14.78 -8.70
N GLU A 70 23.95 14.76 -10.02
CA GLU A 70 22.78 15.12 -10.84
C GLU A 70 22.38 13.98 -11.78
N ALA A 71 21.08 13.68 -11.83
CA ALA A 71 20.51 12.78 -12.83
C ALA A 71 19.34 13.45 -13.55
N ARG A 72 19.27 13.23 -14.87
CA ARG A 72 18.07 13.57 -15.64
C ARG A 72 16.96 12.59 -15.30
N VAL A 73 15.78 13.13 -14.97
CA VAL A 73 14.58 12.34 -14.67
C VAL A 73 13.46 12.71 -15.65
N GLY A 74 12.62 11.72 -15.96
CA GLY A 74 11.60 11.81 -17.01
C GLY A 74 10.18 12.05 -16.51
N PRO A 75 9.20 12.07 -17.44
CA PRO A 75 7.84 12.53 -17.19
C PRO A 75 7.11 11.71 -16.13
N GLU A 76 7.32 10.40 -16.08
CA GLU A 76 6.71 9.52 -15.07
C GLU A 76 6.95 10.03 -13.64
N LEU A 77 8.18 10.48 -13.35
CA LEU A 77 8.55 10.99 -12.05
C LEU A 77 8.17 12.45 -11.88
N VAL A 78 8.43 13.28 -12.89
CA VAL A 78 8.16 14.72 -12.85
C VAL A 78 6.67 15.01 -12.72
N ASP A 79 5.83 14.38 -13.55
CA ASP A 79 4.39 14.63 -13.58
C ASP A 79 3.73 14.17 -12.29
N ALA A 80 4.11 13.02 -11.74
CA ALA A 80 3.57 12.51 -10.48
C ALA A 80 3.89 13.42 -9.29
N LEU A 81 5.09 14.01 -9.26
CA LEU A 81 5.49 14.97 -8.23
C LEU A 81 4.80 16.33 -8.40
N LEU A 82 4.56 16.74 -9.64
CA LEU A 82 3.90 18.02 -9.93
C LEU A 82 2.38 17.99 -9.75
N ALA A 83 1.75 16.83 -9.95
CA ALA A 83 0.31 16.64 -9.72
C ALA A 83 -0.10 17.03 -8.30
N GLU A 84 0.79 16.85 -7.32
CA GLU A 84 0.56 17.15 -5.91
C GLU A 84 1.69 18.03 -5.31
N ARG A 85 2.09 19.11 -5.99
CA ARG A 85 3.22 19.98 -5.61
C ARG A 85 3.21 20.53 -4.16
N GLN A 86 2.04 20.58 -3.52
CA GLN A 86 1.90 21.06 -2.13
C GLN A 86 2.33 20.02 -1.07
N VAL A 87 2.60 18.78 -1.50
CA VAL A 87 2.92 17.68 -0.60
C VAL A 87 4.41 17.60 -0.35
N ALA A 88 4.78 17.27 0.89
CA ALA A 88 6.17 16.98 1.23
C ALA A 88 6.53 15.54 0.83
N TYR A 89 7.63 15.39 0.09
CA TYR A 89 8.16 14.09 -0.28
C TYR A 89 9.48 13.81 0.43
N ARG A 90 9.74 12.54 0.73
CA ARG A 90 11.01 12.04 1.24
C ARG A 90 11.66 11.17 0.19
N VAL A 91 12.91 11.45 -0.14
CA VAL A 91 13.73 10.62 -1.03
C VAL A 91 14.71 9.83 -0.18
N THR A 92 14.78 8.53 -0.44
CA THR A 92 15.85 7.66 0.03
C THR A 92 16.73 7.33 -1.16
N VAL A 93 18.04 7.51 -1.04
CA VAL A 93 19.03 7.20 -2.08
C VAL A 93 19.90 6.07 -1.55
N ILE A 94 20.14 5.05 -2.37
CA ILE A 94 21.00 3.92 -2.05
C ILE A 94 21.98 3.64 -3.18
N ASP A 95 23.19 3.25 -2.80
CA ASP A 95 24.13 2.49 -3.62
C ASP A 95 24.43 1.14 -2.93
N ASP A 96 25.50 0.45 -3.32
CA ASP A 96 25.89 -0.83 -2.71
C ASP A 96 26.41 -0.72 -1.27
N ILE A 97 26.76 0.50 -0.80
CA ILE A 97 27.52 0.73 0.43
C ILE A 97 26.72 1.58 1.43
N GLN A 98 25.94 2.54 0.96
CA GLN A 98 25.30 3.54 1.79
C GLN A 98 23.83 3.78 1.45
N ARG A 99 23.12 4.25 2.46
CA ARG A 99 21.71 4.63 2.40
C ARG A 99 21.55 5.98 3.05
N GLU A 100 21.12 6.96 2.27
CA GLU A 100 20.83 8.30 2.75
C GLU A 100 19.39 8.71 2.48
N VAL A 101 18.90 9.67 3.26
CA VAL A 101 17.52 10.13 3.20
C VAL A 101 17.50 11.65 3.25
N GLY A 102 16.60 12.27 2.48
CA GLY A 102 16.41 13.72 2.44
C GLY A 102 14.98 14.10 2.08
N GLY A 103 14.57 15.31 2.43
CA GLY A 103 13.30 15.87 1.94
C GLY A 103 13.47 16.42 0.53
N LEU A 104 12.56 16.09 -0.39
CA LEU A 104 12.60 16.60 -1.76
C LEU A 104 12.13 18.05 -1.80
N LYS A 105 12.95 18.93 -2.37
CA LYS A 105 12.53 20.27 -2.78
C LYS A 105 12.22 20.27 -4.26
N ILE A 106 11.13 20.92 -4.68
CA ILE A 106 10.79 21.11 -6.10
C ILE A 106 10.98 22.59 -6.42
N ALA A 107 11.92 22.89 -7.30
CA ALA A 107 12.22 24.26 -7.71
C ALA A 107 11.09 24.87 -8.55
N ASN A 108 11.09 26.21 -8.63
CA ASN A 108 10.23 26.91 -9.58
C ASN A 108 10.73 26.67 -11.01
N GLY A 109 9.80 26.63 -11.96
CA GLY A 109 10.13 26.41 -13.38
C GLY A 109 10.19 24.94 -13.82
N VAL A 110 10.07 23.96 -12.92
CA VAL A 110 9.88 22.56 -13.32
C VAL A 110 8.49 22.43 -13.96
N LEU A 111 8.44 21.96 -15.21
CA LEU A 111 7.22 21.87 -16.00
C LEU A 111 6.77 20.43 -16.16
N SER A 112 5.46 20.19 -16.02
CA SER A 112 4.86 18.90 -16.35
C SER A 112 4.86 18.69 -17.87
N SER A 113 4.85 17.44 -18.33
CA SER A 113 4.76 17.09 -19.75
C SER A 113 3.57 17.76 -20.45
N LEU A 114 2.45 17.98 -19.74
CA LEU A 114 1.25 18.67 -20.25
C LEU A 114 1.52 20.13 -20.66
N ALA A 115 2.58 20.74 -20.17
CA ALA A 115 2.97 22.11 -20.55
C ALA A 115 3.57 22.20 -21.96
N LYS A 116 3.81 21.06 -22.62
CA LYS A 116 4.31 20.99 -24.02
C LYS A 116 3.29 21.49 -25.05
N GLY A 117 2.03 21.69 -24.64
CA GLY A 117 0.97 22.23 -25.47
C GLY A 117 0.46 21.19 -26.46
N GLU A 118 -0.48 20.36 -26.03
CA GLU A 118 -1.23 19.51 -26.95
C GLU A 118 -2.59 20.16 -27.16
N HIS A 119 -2.75 20.80 -28.32
CA HIS A 119 -4.06 21.22 -28.81
C HIS A 119 -4.86 19.95 -29.14
N THR A 120 -5.54 19.37 -28.14
CA THR A 120 -6.73 18.58 -28.43
C THR A 120 -7.89 19.57 -28.55
N PRO A 121 -8.54 19.69 -29.72
CA PRO A 121 -9.78 20.44 -29.81
C PRO A 121 -10.78 19.71 -28.91
N SER A 122 -11.15 20.31 -27.79
CA SER A 122 -12.42 19.96 -27.15
C SER A 122 -13.49 20.46 -28.11
N ASP A 123 -14.27 19.52 -28.67
CA ASP A 123 -15.50 19.84 -29.38
C ASP A 123 -16.35 20.80 -28.52
N ASN A 124 -16.90 21.81 -29.18
CA ASN A 124 -17.70 22.94 -28.70
C ASN A 124 -16.92 24.21 -28.31
N VAL A 125 -16.59 25.06 -29.30
CA VAL A 125 -17.14 26.43 -29.42
C VAL A 125 -16.96 26.92 -30.88
N SER A 126 -18.03 27.54 -31.38
CA SER A 126 -18.28 28.14 -32.70
C SER A 126 -17.11 28.88 -33.36
N GLU A 127 -16.72 28.38 -34.54
CA GLU A 127 -16.64 29.06 -35.83
C GLU A 127 -16.22 30.55 -35.86
N HIS A 128 -14.94 30.79 -36.15
CA HIS A 128 -14.54 31.82 -37.11
C HIS A 128 -13.34 31.34 -37.94
N VAL A 129 -13.58 31.23 -39.25
CA VAL A 129 -12.69 30.92 -40.39
C VAL A 129 -12.90 32.09 -41.38
N PRO A 130 -12.05 32.50 -42.35
CA PRO A 130 -10.76 32.02 -42.92
C PRO A 130 -9.71 33.19 -43.12
N PRO A 131 -8.63 33.14 -43.97
CA PRO A 131 -8.21 32.12 -44.95
C PRO A 131 -6.72 31.67 -44.99
N ASP A 132 -6.59 30.43 -45.49
CA ASP A 132 -5.62 29.89 -46.46
C ASP A 132 -4.12 30.10 -46.28
N GLN A 133 -3.41 28.98 -46.10
CA GLN A 133 -2.54 28.44 -47.15
C GLN A 133 -2.33 26.92 -46.96
N GLU A 134 -2.76 26.16 -47.98
CA GLU A 134 -2.56 24.71 -48.17
C GLU A 134 -1.20 24.42 -48.86
N PRO A 135 -0.78 23.16 -49.08
CA PRO A 135 0.45 22.56 -48.53
C PRO A 135 1.51 22.31 -49.63
N PRO A 136 2.59 21.55 -49.31
CA PRO A 136 2.93 20.52 -50.26
C PRO A 136 3.03 19.12 -49.64
N VAL A 137 2.26 18.26 -50.29
CA VAL A 137 2.26 16.81 -50.36
C VAL A 137 3.67 16.22 -50.45
N SER A 138 3.93 15.14 -49.70
CA SER A 138 4.82 14.05 -50.14
C SER A 138 4.53 12.75 -49.36
N MET A 139 3.78 11.88 -50.01
CA MET A 139 3.98 10.42 -49.99
C MET A 139 4.23 10.01 -51.46
N PRO A 140 4.73 8.81 -51.81
CA PRO A 140 4.92 7.59 -50.99
C PRO A 140 6.31 6.93 -51.19
N THR A 141 6.64 5.89 -50.42
CA THR A 141 7.18 4.63 -50.98
C THR A 141 7.11 3.49 -49.95
N GLU A 142 6.41 2.47 -50.42
CA GLU A 142 6.30 1.04 -50.10
C GLU A 142 7.18 0.36 -49.05
N THR A 143 6.47 -0.53 -48.35
CA THR A 143 6.86 -1.74 -47.60
C THR A 143 7.72 -2.71 -48.44
N PRO A 144 8.55 -3.55 -47.80
CA PRO A 144 8.09 -4.93 -47.48
C PRO A 144 8.47 -5.30 -46.03
N SER A 145 7.56 -5.89 -45.24
CA SER A 145 7.24 -7.33 -45.22
C SER A 145 8.49 -8.21 -45.16
N VAL A 146 8.95 -8.54 -43.95
CA VAL A 146 9.57 -9.83 -43.66
C VAL A 146 9.05 -10.33 -42.31
N GLU A 147 8.11 -11.23 -42.45
CA GLU A 147 7.78 -12.34 -41.57
C GLU A 147 9.05 -13.04 -41.05
N SER A 148 9.22 -13.12 -39.73
CA SER A 148 10.07 -14.15 -39.12
C SER A 148 9.44 -14.63 -37.84
N PHE A 149 8.56 -15.60 -38.03
CA PHE A 149 8.20 -16.62 -37.08
C PHE A 149 9.47 -17.32 -36.59
N VAL A 150 9.72 -17.32 -35.28
CA VAL A 150 10.52 -18.38 -34.65
C VAL A 150 9.73 -18.92 -33.48
N GLU A 151 9.15 -20.08 -33.75
CA GLU A 151 8.56 -21.00 -32.80
C GLU A 151 9.66 -21.71 -31.98
N LEU A 152 9.26 -22.18 -30.81
CA LEU A 152 9.89 -23.21 -29.99
C LEU A 152 11.25 -22.88 -29.35
N THR A 153 11.22 -22.74 -28.02
CA THR A 153 11.71 -23.86 -27.20
C THR A 153 11.19 -23.78 -25.76
N VAL A 154 10.42 -24.81 -25.42
CA VAL A 154 10.17 -25.26 -24.05
C VAL A 154 11.51 -25.74 -23.47
N SER A 155 11.92 -25.18 -22.34
CA SER A 155 12.82 -25.83 -21.37
C SER A 155 12.11 -25.78 -20.03
N GLU A 156 11.38 -26.85 -19.71
CA GLU A 156 11.89 -27.99 -18.94
C GLU A 156 12.25 -27.62 -17.49
N SER A 157 11.19 -27.64 -16.68
CA SER A 157 11.14 -28.35 -15.39
C SER A 157 12.48 -28.61 -14.70
N HIS A 158 12.85 -27.75 -13.77
CA HIS A 158 13.75 -28.09 -12.68
C HIS A 158 12.99 -28.05 -11.34
N GLY A 159 12.50 -29.22 -10.96
CA GLY A 159 12.65 -29.82 -9.63
C GLY A 159 12.30 -28.96 -8.42
N LEU A 160 11.03 -29.03 -8.02
CA LEU A 160 10.61 -28.83 -6.64
C LEU A 160 11.14 -30.00 -5.78
N PRO A 161 11.88 -29.79 -4.67
CA PRO A 161 12.12 -30.86 -3.72
C PRO A 161 10.83 -31.14 -2.94
N GLU A 162 10.31 -32.34 -3.15
CA GLU A 162 9.21 -32.95 -2.42
C GLU A 162 9.56 -33.08 -0.91
N PRO A 163 8.58 -32.89 0.01
CA PRO A 163 8.81 -33.01 1.44
C PRO A 163 8.87 -34.48 1.84
N GLN A 164 9.97 -34.90 2.48
CA GLN A 164 10.03 -36.20 3.14
C GLN A 164 9.33 -36.15 4.52
N PRO A 165 8.47 -37.13 4.86
CA PRO A 165 7.77 -37.23 6.13
C PRO A 165 8.43 -38.23 7.07
N ILE A 166 8.67 -37.92 8.36
CA ILE A 166 8.58 -38.88 9.50
C ILE A 166 8.71 -38.11 10.84
N PRO A 167 8.37 -38.64 12.04
CA PRO A 167 7.19 -39.37 12.50
C PRO A 167 6.43 -38.64 13.63
N VAL A 168 5.20 -39.07 13.84
CA VAL A 168 4.42 -38.93 15.07
C VAL A 168 5.16 -39.59 16.24
N ASP A 169 5.29 -38.90 17.37
CA ASP A 169 5.42 -39.60 18.65
C ASP A 169 4.41 -39.08 19.66
N GLU A 170 3.70 -40.05 20.21
CA GLU A 170 2.56 -39.98 21.09
C GLU A 170 3.08 -39.99 22.52
N ARG A 171 2.81 -38.95 23.30
CA ARG A 171 2.76 -39.12 24.76
C ARG A 171 1.50 -38.51 25.34
N ILE A 172 0.56 -39.42 25.53
CA ILE A 172 -0.48 -39.39 26.56
C ILE A 172 0.19 -39.11 27.92
N GLY A 173 -0.32 -38.11 28.63
CA GLY A 173 0.05 -37.79 30.00
C GLY A 173 -1.13 -37.13 30.70
N ALA A 174 -1.74 -37.85 31.63
CA ALA A 174 -3.08 -37.62 32.18
C ALA A 174 -3.24 -36.41 33.14
N ALA A 175 -4.51 -35.99 33.27
CA ALA A 175 -5.27 -35.58 34.47
C ALA A 175 -4.65 -34.50 35.39
N SER A 176 -5.36 -33.44 35.80
CA SER A 176 -6.50 -33.34 36.74
C SER A 176 -6.44 -31.87 37.23
N SER A 177 -7.43 -31.13 37.71
CA SER A 177 -8.65 -31.44 38.45
C SER A 177 -9.54 -30.18 38.43
N ALA A 178 -10.84 -30.41 38.63
CA ALA A 178 -11.88 -29.41 38.77
C ALA A 178 -11.81 -28.66 40.11
N SER A 179 -12.39 -27.45 40.17
CA SER A 179 -13.26 -27.08 41.30
C SER A 179 -14.25 -25.98 40.91
N ALA A 180 -15.44 -26.09 41.46
CA ALA A 180 -16.65 -25.36 41.10
C ALA A 180 -17.25 -24.61 42.31
N LYS A 181 -18.26 -23.77 42.01
CA LYS A 181 -19.30 -23.16 42.88
C LYS A 181 -18.92 -21.82 43.52
N LYS A 182 -19.80 -20.83 43.74
CA LYS A 182 -21.18 -20.45 43.33
C LYS A 182 -21.36 -18.97 43.78
N PRO A 183 -22.45 -18.25 43.40
CA PRO A 183 -22.53 -16.79 43.47
C PRO A 183 -23.13 -16.27 44.79
N ASN A 184 -22.69 -15.09 45.24
CA ASN A 184 -23.28 -14.38 46.36
C ASN A 184 -24.17 -13.21 45.89
N LYS A 185 -25.44 -13.25 46.30
CA LYS A 185 -26.42 -12.17 46.18
C LYS A 185 -26.12 -11.12 47.26
N GLY A 186 -25.94 -9.87 46.85
CA GLY A 186 -25.84 -8.76 47.81
C GLY A 186 -25.29 -7.47 47.22
N MET A 187 -25.90 -6.93 46.16
CA MET A 187 -25.68 -5.52 45.75
C MET A 187 -26.76 -5.08 44.75
N LEU A 188 -28.02 -4.95 45.18
CA LEU A 188 -29.14 -4.61 44.28
C LEU A 188 -29.85 -3.28 44.60
N ILE A 189 -29.24 -2.39 45.40
CA ILE A 189 -29.89 -1.11 45.78
C ILE A 189 -29.12 0.13 45.27
N VAL A 190 -27.83 -0.01 44.90
CA VAL A 190 -27.05 1.10 44.30
C VAL A 190 -27.18 1.15 42.78
N LEU A 191 -27.44 0.01 42.13
CA LEU A 191 -27.54 -0.08 40.67
C LEU A 191 -28.82 0.58 40.11
N THR A 192 -29.92 0.61 40.88
CA THR A 192 -31.18 1.22 40.45
C THR A 192 -31.14 2.75 40.46
N LEU A 193 -30.37 3.37 41.37
CA LEU A 193 -30.22 4.84 41.41
C LEU A 193 -29.32 5.38 40.29
N LEU A 194 -28.31 4.61 39.84
CA LEU A 194 -27.46 4.99 38.71
C LEU A 194 -28.14 4.87 37.34
N VAL A 195 -29.10 3.96 37.19
CA VAL A 195 -29.86 3.78 35.94
C VAL A 195 -30.81 4.95 35.68
N VAL A 196 -31.45 5.51 36.72
CA VAL A 196 -32.40 6.64 36.54
C VAL A 196 -31.67 7.93 36.15
N ALA A 197 -30.47 8.18 36.69
CA ALA A 197 -29.64 9.33 36.29
C ALA A 197 -29.09 9.18 34.85
N GLY A 198 -28.74 7.96 34.43
CA GLY A 198 -28.32 7.67 33.07
C GLY A 198 -29.43 7.83 32.02
N VAL A 199 -30.68 7.48 32.36
CA VAL A 199 -31.83 7.62 31.46
C VAL A 199 -32.21 9.09 31.23
N LEU A 200 -32.14 9.94 32.26
CA LEU A 200 -32.38 11.38 32.09
C LEU A 200 -31.29 12.06 31.25
N TRP A 201 -30.03 11.65 31.40
CA TRP A 201 -28.93 12.18 30.58
C TRP A 201 -29.00 11.71 29.11
N TRP A 202 -29.52 10.50 28.88
CA TRP A 202 -29.72 9.97 27.53
C TRP A 202 -30.88 10.67 26.79
N LEU A 203 -31.94 11.03 27.50
CA LEU A 203 -33.12 11.70 26.92
C LEU A 203 -32.90 13.18 26.57
N LEU A 204 -31.93 13.85 27.20
CA LEU A 204 -31.64 15.27 26.96
C LEU A 204 -30.48 15.54 25.97
N LYS A 205 -29.93 14.51 25.30
CA LYS A 205 -28.94 14.76 24.25
C LYS A 205 -29.59 15.39 23.01
N PRO A 206 -29.14 16.57 22.56
CA PRO A 206 -29.54 17.11 21.27
C PRO A 206 -29.11 16.14 20.17
N GLN A 207 -30.06 15.70 19.35
CA GLN A 207 -29.79 14.98 18.11
C GLN A 207 -28.98 15.90 17.19
N GLU A 208 -27.66 15.66 17.10
CA GLU A 208 -26.89 16.16 15.98
C GLU A 208 -27.56 15.66 14.70
N LYS A 209 -28.00 16.62 13.87
CA LYS A 209 -28.57 16.34 12.55
C LYS A 209 -27.62 15.41 11.82
N GLN A 210 -28.06 14.18 11.61
CA GLN A 210 -27.46 13.29 10.63
C GLN A 210 -27.51 14.02 9.29
N ALA A 211 -26.35 14.50 8.84
CA ALA A 211 -26.10 14.71 7.43
C ALA A 211 -26.50 13.41 6.71
N PRO A 212 -27.14 13.50 5.53
CA PRO A 212 -27.75 12.35 4.90
C PRO A 212 -26.71 11.24 4.79
N VAL A 213 -27.03 10.12 5.44
CA VAL A 213 -26.40 8.84 5.19
C VAL A 213 -26.61 8.61 3.69
N ILE A 214 -25.56 8.84 2.91
CA ILE A 214 -25.52 8.37 1.54
C ILE A 214 -25.79 6.88 1.67
N ALA A 215 -26.95 6.50 1.14
CA ALA A 215 -27.38 5.13 1.04
C ALA A 215 -26.20 4.27 0.61
N SER A 216 -26.06 3.11 1.24
CA SER A 216 -25.14 2.05 0.85
C SER A 216 -24.91 2.09 -0.65
N ALA A 217 -23.71 2.52 -1.06
CA ALA A 217 -23.26 2.37 -2.42
C ALA A 217 -23.14 0.86 -2.64
N SER A 218 -24.24 0.31 -3.16
CA SER A 218 -24.34 -0.64 -4.23
C SER A 218 -23.20 -1.65 -4.30
N VAL A 219 -23.61 -2.90 -4.14
CA VAL A 219 -22.91 -4.17 -4.22
C VAL A 219 -22.37 -4.44 -5.65
N THR A 220 -21.59 -3.49 -6.17
CA THR A 220 -20.77 -3.58 -7.39
C THR A 220 -19.39 -2.97 -7.15
N ALA A 221 -18.95 -2.93 -5.89
CA ALA A 221 -17.61 -2.51 -5.54
C ALA A 221 -16.60 -3.64 -5.86
N PRO A 222 -15.34 -3.32 -6.23
CA PRO A 222 -14.28 -4.29 -6.45
C PRO A 222 -14.09 -5.31 -5.31
N CYS A 223 -14.45 -4.92 -4.08
CA CYS A 223 -14.38 -5.75 -2.87
C CYS A 223 -15.66 -6.55 -2.54
N ALA A 224 -16.69 -6.53 -3.38
CA ALA A 224 -17.97 -7.18 -3.08
C ALA A 224 -17.85 -8.72 -3.04
N MET A 225 -18.67 -9.37 -2.20
CA MET A 225 -18.65 -10.83 -2.01
C MET A 225 -18.86 -11.60 -3.33
N GLU A 226 -19.67 -11.07 -4.23
CA GLU A 226 -19.98 -11.67 -5.53
C GLU A 226 -18.72 -11.79 -6.40
N ASN A 227 -17.78 -10.85 -6.24
CA ASN A 227 -16.51 -10.85 -6.97
C ASN A 227 -15.49 -11.79 -6.32
N MET A 228 -15.62 -12.03 -5.01
CA MET A 228 -14.74 -12.91 -4.24
C MET A 228 -14.89 -14.39 -4.66
N ALA A 229 -16.11 -14.82 -4.96
CA ALA A 229 -16.40 -16.22 -5.31
C ALA A 229 -16.17 -16.59 -6.79
N LYS A 230 -16.04 -15.59 -7.67
CA LYS A 230 -16.05 -15.78 -9.14
C LYS A 230 -14.66 -15.76 -9.79
N GLY A 231 -13.61 -15.39 -9.06
CA GLY A 231 -12.31 -15.08 -9.64
C GLY A 231 -11.12 -15.68 -8.89
N ASN A 232 -9.92 -15.42 -9.43
CA ASN A 232 -8.66 -15.69 -8.74
C ASN A 232 -8.55 -14.76 -7.52
N GLY A 233 -8.29 -15.33 -6.33
CA GLY A 233 -8.19 -14.56 -5.09
C GLY A 233 -7.15 -13.44 -5.13
N LEU A 234 -6.05 -13.58 -5.87
CA LEU A 234 -5.08 -12.51 -6.06
C LEU A 234 -5.65 -11.34 -6.88
N GLU A 235 -6.38 -11.62 -7.96
CA GLU A 235 -6.98 -10.57 -8.79
C GLU A 235 -8.11 -9.85 -8.05
N PHE A 236 -8.90 -10.58 -7.26
CA PHE A 236 -9.86 -9.98 -6.34
C PHE A 236 -9.15 -9.03 -5.37
N VAL A 237 -8.09 -9.49 -4.69
CA VAL A 237 -7.35 -8.68 -3.72
C VAL A 237 -6.77 -7.43 -4.36
N LYS A 238 -6.14 -7.54 -5.53
CA LYS A 238 -5.63 -6.37 -6.27
C LYS A 238 -6.73 -5.39 -6.60
N SER A 239 -7.83 -5.86 -7.18
CA SER A 239 -8.97 -5.03 -7.57
C SER A 239 -9.57 -4.31 -6.35
N CYS A 240 -9.78 -5.05 -5.26
CA CYS A 240 -10.28 -4.53 -4.01
C CYS A 240 -9.37 -3.47 -3.39
N LEU A 241 -8.05 -3.70 -3.36
CA LEU A 241 -7.11 -2.75 -2.76
C LEU A 241 -6.97 -1.46 -3.57
N ARG A 242 -7.17 -1.51 -4.90
CA ARG A 242 -7.19 -0.30 -5.75
C ARG A 242 -8.31 0.66 -5.40
N SER A 243 -9.44 0.18 -4.89
CA SER A 243 -10.52 1.05 -4.41
C SER A 243 -10.26 1.64 -3.02
N GLN A 244 -9.06 1.47 -2.48
CA GLN A 244 -8.58 2.04 -1.21
C GLN A 244 -9.58 1.90 -0.05
N PRO A 245 -10.04 0.68 0.27
CA PRO A 245 -10.97 0.47 1.37
C PRO A 245 -10.33 0.91 2.71
N SER A 246 -11.15 1.52 3.55
CA SER A 246 -10.81 1.84 4.95
C SER A 246 -10.51 0.58 5.75
N SER A 247 -9.81 0.71 6.87
CA SER A 247 -9.49 -0.42 7.77
C SER A 247 -10.73 -1.19 8.21
N LEU A 248 -11.85 -0.51 8.48
CA LEU A 248 -13.12 -1.15 8.84
C LEU A 248 -13.71 -1.96 7.67
N GLN A 249 -13.68 -1.41 6.46
CA GLN A 249 -14.16 -2.13 5.27
C GLN A 249 -13.29 -3.37 5.02
N VAL A 250 -11.97 -3.25 5.13
CA VAL A 250 -11.04 -4.39 4.99
C VAL A 250 -11.35 -5.48 6.01
N GLN A 251 -11.60 -5.13 7.28
CA GLN A 251 -11.95 -6.13 8.31
C GLN A 251 -13.22 -6.88 7.96
N GLU A 252 -14.22 -6.17 7.46
CA GLU A 252 -15.48 -6.79 7.04
C GLU A 252 -15.27 -7.72 5.84
N ILE A 253 -14.50 -7.31 4.83
CA ILE A 253 -14.17 -8.15 3.66
C ILE A 253 -13.38 -9.39 4.09
N ILE A 254 -12.41 -9.24 5.00
CA ILE A 254 -11.65 -10.35 5.56
C ILE A 254 -12.58 -11.31 6.33
N SER A 255 -13.51 -10.79 7.12
CA SER A 255 -14.50 -11.59 7.84
C SER A 255 -15.35 -12.40 6.86
N GLN A 256 -15.84 -11.77 5.80
CA GLN A 256 -16.59 -12.43 4.74
C GLN A 256 -15.76 -13.51 4.03
N ALA A 257 -14.50 -13.22 3.69
CA ALA A 257 -13.58 -14.18 3.08
C ALA A 257 -13.35 -15.40 3.99
N LYS A 258 -13.11 -15.17 5.29
CA LYS A 258 -12.96 -16.24 6.28
C LYS A 258 -14.23 -17.11 6.37
N ASN A 259 -15.40 -16.48 6.41
CA ASN A 259 -16.68 -17.18 6.49
C ASN A 259 -17.00 -17.97 5.21
N ALA A 260 -16.54 -17.48 4.05
CA ALA A 260 -16.69 -18.16 2.77
C ALA A 260 -15.60 -19.22 2.51
N GLY A 261 -14.66 -19.43 3.45
CA GLY A 261 -13.52 -20.35 3.26
C GLY A 261 -12.45 -19.87 2.28
N GLN A 262 -12.50 -18.60 1.87
CA GLN A 262 -11.54 -17.95 0.97
C GLN A 262 -10.30 -17.49 1.74
N CYS A 263 -9.55 -18.47 2.26
CA CYS A 263 -8.47 -18.21 3.20
C CYS A 263 -7.26 -17.50 2.57
N ASP A 264 -6.99 -17.74 1.29
CA ASP A 264 -5.93 -17.05 0.56
C ASP A 264 -6.22 -15.54 0.45
N ILE A 265 -7.48 -15.17 0.20
CA ILE A 265 -7.93 -13.77 0.14
C ILE A 265 -7.78 -13.11 1.51
N ALA A 266 -8.27 -13.77 2.57
CA ALA A 266 -8.16 -13.26 3.94
C ALA A 266 -6.68 -13.04 4.34
N GLN A 267 -5.82 -14.03 4.10
CA GLN A 267 -4.39 -13.96 4.40
C GLN A 267 -3.70 -12.81 3.64
N ARG A 268 -3.97 -12.67 2.34
CA ARG A 268 -3.35 -11.62 1.51
C ARG A 268 -3.81 -10.22 1.91
N LEU A 269 -5.09 -10.02 2.20
CA LEU A 269 -5.62 -8.73 2.66
C LEU A 269 -5.00 -8.33 4.01
N TYR A 270 -4.94 -9.28 4.95
CA TYR A 270 -4.28 -9.06 6.23
C TYR A 270 -2.81 -8.67 6.06
N ALA A 271 -2.03 -9.49 5.33
CA ALA A 271 -0.61 -9.27 5.13
C ALA A 271 -0.33 -7.91 4.48
N TYR A 272 -1.02 -7.59 3.38
CA TYR A 272 -0.82 -6.34 2.65
C TYR A 272 -1.08 -5.12 3.54
N LYS A 273 -2.25 -5.07 4.18
CA LYS A 273 -2.63 -3.90 5.00
C LYS A 273 -1.77 -3.76 6.25
N SER A 274 -1.36 -4.88 6.85
CA SER A 274 -0.43 -4.86 7.99
C SER A 274 0.94 -4.32 7.59
N GLN A 275 1.46 -4.74 6.43
CA GLN A 275 2.75 -4.26 5.90
C GLN A 275 2.67 -2.79 5.47
N SER A 276 1.53 -2.33 4.94
CA SER A 276 1.31 -0.93 4.55
C SER A 276 1.10 0.02 5.74
N GLY A 277 1.23 -0.46 6.98
CA GLY A 277 1.15 0.38 8.17
C GLY A 277 -0.26 0.60 8.73
N ASP A 278 -1.24 -0.21 8.33
CA ASP A 278 -2.57 -0.23 8.96
C ASP A 278 -2.48 -0.93 10.32
N LYS A 279 -2.30 -0.13 11.37
CA LYS A 279 -2.10 -0.60 12.75
C LYS A 279 -3.28 -1.44 13.26
N GLN A 280 -4.50 -1.09 12.85
CA GLN A 280 -5.71 -1.80 13.29
C GLN A 280 -5.76 -3.19 12.68
N ILE A 281 -5.46 -3.30 11.38
CA ILE A 281 -5.35 -4.60 10.70
C ILE A 281 -4.17 -5.41 11.22
N ALA A 282 -2.99 -4.79 11.40
CA ALA A 282 -1.79 -5.45 11.91
C ALA A 282 -2.00 -6.10 13.28
N LEU A 283 -2.69 -5.41 14.21
CA LEU A 283 -3.02 -5.98 15.51
C LEU A 283 -3.91 -7.21 15.39
N ARG A 284 -4.97 -7.12 14.57
CA ARG A 284 -5.86 -8.26 14.34
C ARG A 284 -5.13 -9.41 13.64
N TYR A 285 -4.21 -9.11 12.73
CA TYR A 285 -3.46 -10.14 12.03
C TYR A 285 -2.57 -10.94 12.97
N ALA A 286 -1.82 -10.27 13.86
CA ALA A 286 -1.04 -10.93 14.89
C ALA A 286 -1.91 -11.83 15.78
N GLN A 287 -3.12 -11.37 16.12
CA GLN A 287 -4.09 -12.14 16.92
C GLN A 287 -4.62 -13.40 16.21
N GLU A 288 -4.63 -13.44 14.87
CA GLU A 288 -5.03 -14.64 14.12
C GLU A 288 -4.05 -15.82 14.34
N TYR A 289 -2.77 -15.52 14.63
CA TYR A 289 -1.75 -16.52 14.92
C TYR A 289 -1.51 -16.72 16.43
N ASP A 290 -1.81 -15.74 17.26
CA ASP A 290 -1.56 -15.82 18.69
C ASP A 290 -2.38 -16.97 19.33
N PRO A 291 -1.75 -17.99 19.94
CA PRO A 291 -2.47 -19.14 20.53
C PRO A 291 -3.54 -18.79 21.56
N LYS A 292 -3.49 -17.60 22.17
CA LYS A 292 -4.50 -17.12 23.12
C LYS A 292 -5.77 -16.63 22.42
N THR A 293 -5.66 -16.06 21.22
CA THR A 293 -6.77 -15.39 20.52
C THR A 293 -7.16 -16.07 19.21
N ALA A 294 -6.29 -16.89 18.64
CA ALA A 294 -6.51 -17.62 17.41
C ALA A 294 -7.73 -18.53 17.52
N THR A 295 -8.59 -18.48 16.52
CA THR A 295 -9.77 -19.36 16.46
C THR A 295 -9.36 -20.73 15.96
N LYS A 296 -9.80 -21.80 16.64
CA LYS A 296 -9.56 -23.18 16.19
C LYS A 296 -10.31 -23.44 14.88
N LYS A 297 -9.62 -24.00 13.87
CA LYS A 297 -10.16 -24.37 12.54
C LYS A 297 -10.63 -23.17 11.69
N GLY A 298 -9.86 -22.07 11.69
CA GLY A 298 -10.07 -20.93 10.77
C GLY A 298 -9.08 -20.91 9.60
N CYS A 299 -9.02 -19.79 8.88
CA CYS A 299 -8.04 -19.54 7.82
C CYS A 299 -6.59 -19.37 8.29
N PHE A 300 -6.38 -19.42 9.61
CA PHE A 300 -5.10 -19.25 10.27
C PHE A 300 -4.91 -20.38 11.26
N VAL A 301 -3.69 -20.87 11.33
CA VAL A 301 -3.25 -21.85 12.33
C VAL A 301 -2.52 -21.09 13.41
N ALA A 302 -2.90 -21.31 14.67
CA ALA A 302 -2.21 -20.72 15.80
C ALA A 302 -0.72 -21.06 15.76
N ASP A 303 0.13 -20.04 15.76
CA ASP A 303 1.58 -20.15 15.76
C ASP A 303 2.20 -18.99 16.52
N ALA A 304 2.85 -19.30 17.65
CA ALA A 304 3.39 -18.29 18.56
C ALA A 304 4.52 -17.47 17.90
N GLN A 305 5.35 -18.10 17.07
CA GLN A 305 6.48 -17.41 16.42
C GLN A 305 5.98 -16.42 15.36
N THR A 306 5.00 -16.80 14.55
CA THR A 306 4.35 -15.91 13.59
C THR A 306 3.62 -14.76 14.29
N ALA A 307 2.95 -15.03 15.41
CA ALA A 307 2.34 -13.98 16.22
C ALA A 307 3.38 -12.98 16.77
N ILE A 308 4.50 -13.47 17.32
CA ILE A 308 5.62 -12.64 17.78
C ILE A 308 6.11 -11.73 16.67
N TYR A 309 6.37 -12.27 15.48
CA TYR A 309 6.83 -11.51 14.32
C TYR A 309 5.89 -10.36 13.96
N TRP A 310 4.58 -10.62 13.87
CA TRP A 310 3.60 -9.58 13.54
C TRP A 310 3.40 -8.56 14.65
N TYR A 311 3.50 -8.96 15.93
CA TYR A 311 3.50 -8.00 17.03
C TYR A 311 4.73 -7.09 17.02
N GLU A 312 5.91 -7.60 16.67
CA GLU A 312 7.12 -6.80 16.52
C GLU A 312 7.00 -5.79 15.38
N ILE A 313 6.48 -6.21 14.22
CA ILE A 313 6.17 -5.30 13.12
C ILE A 313 5.21 -4.19 13.57
N LEU A 314 4.12 -4.55 14.24
CA LEU A 314 3.16 -3.57 14.75
C LEU A 314 3.81 -2.61 15.75
N ILE A 315 4.65 -3.08 16.68
CA ILE A 315 5.31 -2.21 17.66
C ILE A 315 6.31 -1.26 16.99
N ASN A 316 6.99 -1.69 15.92
CA ASN A 316 7.86 -0.81 15.13
C ASN A 316 7.06 0.29 14.43
N GLN A 317 5.84 -0.01 13.98
CA GLN A 317 4.92 0.97 13.38
C GLN A 317 4.17 1.83 14.42
N ASP A 318 3.93 1.28 15.60
CA ASP A 318 3.16 1.87 16.70
C ASP A 318 3.78 1.59 18.07
N PRO A 319 4.85 2.33 18.45
CA PRO A 319 5.56 2.07 19.70
C PRO A 319 4.73 2.31 20.97
N GLN A 320 3.53 2.87 20.86
CA GLN A 320 2.62 3.11 22.00
C GLN A 320 1.54 2.03 22.14
N ASN A 321 1.52 1.01 21.27
CA ASN A 321 0.52 -0.05 21.32
C ASN A 321 0.72 -0.95 22.54
N SER A 322 -0.03 -0.67 23.61
CA SER A 322 0.09 -1.37 24.90
C SER A 322 -0.37 -2.83 24.79
N GLU A 323 -1.37 -3.12 23.95
CA GLU A 323 -1.88 -4.46 23.73
C GLU A 323 -0.83 -5.35 23.04
N ALA A 324 -0.25 -4.88 21.94
CA ALA A 324 0.80 -5.60 21.22
C ALA A 324 2.00 -5.90 22.11
N LYS A 325 2.46 -4.90 22.90
CA LYS A 325 3.54 -5.09 23.87
C LYS A 325 3.22 -6.15 24.91
N ALA A 326 2.01 -6.13 25.47
CA ALA A 326 1.58 -7.10 26.47
C ALA A 326 1.49 -8.51 25.90
N ARG A 327 1.01 -8.67 24.66
CA ARG A 327 0.97 -9.97 23.98
C ARG A 327 2.36 -10.48 23.64
N LEU A 328 3.23 -9.64 23.07
CA LEU A 328 4.62 -9.97 22.77
C LEU A 328 5.37 -10.46 24.02
N ALA A 329 5.25 -9.72 25.13
CA ALA A 329 5.88 -10.07 26.40
C ALA A 329 5.34 -11.39 27.00
N ALA A 330 4.09 -11.77 26.68
CA ALA A 330 3.51 -13.03 27.13
C ALA A 330 3.94 -14.21 26.25
N LEU A 331 4.17 -14.00 24.95
CA LEU A 331 4.57 -15.05 24.01
C LEU A 331 6.07 -15.38 24.08
N LYS A 332 6.91 -14.45 24.57
CA LYS A 332 8.36 -14.63 24.76
C LYS A 332 8.75 -15.26 26.11
N LYS A 333 7.78 -15.72 26.90
CA LYS A 333 7.99 -16.40 28.18
C LYS A 333 7.87 -17.91 28.00
#